data_AF-A0ABD3APH7-F1
#
_entry.id   AF-A0ABD3APH7-F1
#
_cell.length_a   1.000
_cell.length_b   1.000
_cell.length_c   1.000
_cell.angle_alpha   90.00
_cell.angle_beta   90.00
_cell.angle_gamma   90.00
#
_symmetry.space_group_name_H-M   'P 1'
#
loop_
_entity.id
_entity.type
_entity.pdbx_description
1 polymer ?
#
loop_
_entity_poly.entity_id
_entity_poly.type
_entity_poly.pdbx_seq_one_letter_code
_entity_poly.pdbx_strand_id
1 'polypeptide(L)'
;MAAENRSIAHCITSLITLGFLLPLIFGGTDVSRGSGVYGLSYFLWHFIGLGISIRVVAVGGMVVLWRGMRKSILAYMVVKLVLMSFLLFIVVVTSTQEKQYWVKNCEGKEKWDSVVNNLRNAEVCAYNDDFSGCCEKPSSCGQYPSFAPDCSWWSHNITMLCYYCYSCRVDTYSKFKLVWRGAKPLLVYPAILEWPLIIVEIVFYVVNERFIPIRDLQVLRRHEDGKSTNSDNNSSHHFLRIFY
;
A
#
# COMPACT_ATOMS: atom_id res chain seq x y z
N MET A 1 -17.72 23.24 -20.45
CA MET A 1 -16.48 23.61 -19.74
C MET A 1 -16.40 23.03 -18.32
N ALA A 2 -17.30 23.36 -17.38
CA ALA A 2 -17.17 22.88 -15.98
C ALA A 2 -17.28 21.35 -15.78
N ALA A 3 -17.96 20.63 -16.68
CA ALA A 3 -18.02 19.15 -16.63
C ALA A 3 -16.73 18.49 -17.16
N GLU A 4 -16.12 19.11 -18.16
CA GLU A 4 -14.89 18.63 -18.82
C GLU A 4 -13.69 18.73 -17.88
N ASN A 5 -13.53 19.87 -17.21
CA ASN A 5 -12.45 20.09 -16.23
C ASN A 5 -12.52 19.09 -15.05
N ARG A 6 -13.72 18.64 -14.68
CA ARG A 6 -13.92 17.63 -13.60
C ARG A 6 -13.42 16.25 -14.00
N SER A 7 -13.72 15.82 -15.23
CA SER A 7 -13.25 14.54 -15.74
C SER A 7 -11.73 14.51 -15.83
N ILE A 8 -11.12 15.62 -16.26
CA ILE A 8 -9.67 15.74 -16.38
C ILE A 8 -8.99 15.65 -15.01
N ALA A 9 -9.49 16.35 -14.00
CA ALA A 9 -8.94 16.31 -12.64
C ALA A 9 -8.92 14.88 -12.07
N HIS A 10 -10.05 14.17 -12.14
CA HIS A 10 -10.12 12.79 -11.63
C HIS A 10 -9.22 11.81 -12.39
N CYS A 11 -9.07 11.98 -13.71
CA CYS A 11 -8.13 11.19 -14.51
C CYS A 11 -6.68 11.45 -14.06
N ILE A 12 -6.30 12.71 -13.88
CA ILE A 12 -4.96 13.09 -13.44
C ILE A 12 -4.66 12.48 -12.07
N THR A 13 -5.53 12.66 -11.08
CA THR A 13 -5.31 12.12 -9.73
C THR A 13 -5.23 10.59 -9.75
N SER A 14 -6.06 9.92 -10.56
CA SER A 14 -6.02 8.46 -10.68
C SER A 14 -4.73 7.96 -11.35
N LEU A 15 -4.20 8.69 -12.34
CA LEU A 15 -2.90 8.39 -12.97
C LEU A 15 -1.74 8.61 -12.01
N ILE A 16 -1.78 9.69 -11.23
CA ILE A 16 -0.78 9.98 -10.20
C ILE A 16 -0.77 8.87 -9.14
N THR A 17 -1.95 8.46 -8.65
CA THR A 17 -2.09 7.34 -7.71
C THR A 17 -1.55 6.03 -8.30
N LEU A 18 -1.81 5.74 -9.58
CA LEU A 18 -1.25 4.56 -10.26
C LEU A 18 0.28 4.60 -10.32
N GLY A 19 0.86 5.77 -10.62
CA GLY A 19 2.30 5.97 -10.68
C GLY A 19 2.98 5.76 -9.33
N PHE A 20 2.47 6.38 -8.27
CA PHE A 20 3.07 6.29 -6.93
C PHE A 20 3.00 4.89 -6.31
N LEU A 21 2.05 4.06 -6.73
CA LEU A 21 1.94 2.69 -6.21
C LEU A 21 2.84 1.69 -6.94
N LEU A 22 3.50 2.06 -8.04
CA LEU A 22 4.46 1.19 -8.75
C LEU A 22 5.67 0.83 -7.91
N PRO A 23 6.40 1.80 -7.33
CA PRO A 23 7.53 1.51 -6.43
C PRO A 23 7.14 0.63 -5.24
N LEU A 24 5.89 0.71 -4.77
CA LEU A 24 5.39 -0.06 -3.63
C LEU A 24 5.30 -1.56 -3.95
N ILE A 25 4.82 -1.91 -5.14
CA ILE A 25 4.75 -3.30 -5.58
C ILE A 25 6.15 -3.83 -5.92
N PHE A 26 6.93 -3.07 -6.69
CA PHE A 26 8.27 -3.51 -7.10
C PHE A 26 9.23 -3.63 -5.92
N GLY A 27 9.24 -2.63 -5.02
CA GLY A 27 10.03 -2.66 -3.79
C GLY A 27 9.61 -3.80 -2.86
N GLY A 28 8.30 -4.12 -2.82
CA GLY A 28 7.80 -5.27 -2.08
C GLY A 28 8.33 -6.61 -2.64
N THR A 29 8.32 -6.78 -3.96
CA THR A 29 8.78 -8.04 -4.57
C THR A 29 10.27 -8.29 -4.41
N ASP A 30 11.09 -7.23 -4.42
CA ASP A 30 12.55 -7.36 -4.28
C ASP A 30 12.92 -7.75 -2.85
N VAL A 31 12.27 -7.12 -1.86
CA VAL A 31 12.41 -7.48 -0.43
C VAL A 31 11.91 -8.90 -0.16
N SER A 32 10.84 -9.34 -0.84
CA SER A 32 10.30 -10.70 -0.68
C SER A 32 11.25 -11.78 -1.18
N ARG A 33 12.07 -11.50 -2.20
CA ARG A 33 13.00 -12.49 -2.79
C ARG A 33 14.28 -12.63 -1.98
N GLY A 34 14.74 -11.54 -1.36
CA GLY A 34 15.97 -11.54 -0.56
C GLY A 34 15.78 -11.99 0.90
N SER A 35 14.56 -11.95 1.44
CA SER A 35 14.32 -12.30 2.84
C SER A 35 13.70 -13.69 2.96
N GLY A 36 14.52 -14.72 3.24
CA GLY A 36 14.06 -16.07 3.61
C GLY A 36 13.30 -16.15 4.95
N VAL A 37 12.74 -15.03 5.42
CA VAL A 37 12.08 -14.87 6.72
C VAL A 37 10.56 -14.86 6.49
N TYR A 38 9.93 -16.02 6.66
CA TYR A 38 8.48 -16.23 6.45
C TYR A 38 7.58 -15.26 7.24
N GLY A 39 8.02 -14.83 8.42
CA GLY A 39 7.28 -13.84 9.22
C GLY A 39 7.16 -12.47 8.56
N LEU A 40 8.17 -12.08 7.77
CA LEU A 40 8.14 -10.84 7.02
C LEU A 40 7.29 -10.95 5.77
N SER A 41 7.33 -12.12 5.14
CA SER A 41 6.52 -12.43 3.96
C SER A 41 5.03 -12.17 4.22
N TYR A 42 4.50 -12.62 5.38
CA TYR A 42 3.09 -12.41 5.70
C TYR A 42 2.70 -10.92 5.71
N PHE A 43 3.47 -10.08 6.41
CA PHE A 43 3.19 -8.64 6.48
C PHE A 43 3.36 -7.95 5.13
N LEU A 44 4.37 -8.37 4.36
CA LEU A 44 4.65 -7.87 3.02
C LEU A 44 3.51 -8.18 2.05
N TRP A 45 2.93 -9.39 2.12
CA TRP A 45 1.76 -9.78 1.35
C TRP A 45 0.54 -8.89 1.63
N HIS A 46 0.36 -8.42 2.87
CA HIS A 46 -0.72 -7.50 3.21
C HIS A 46 -0.53 -6.14 2.54
N PHE A 47 0.72 -5.62 2.51
CA PHE A 47 1.00 -4.37 1.78
C PHE A 47 0.85 -4.51 0.28
N ILE A 48 1.29 -5.62 -0.30
CA ILE A 48 1.11 -5.90 -1.74
C ILE A 48 -0.39 -5.98 -2.04
N GLY A 49 -1.16 -6.71 -1.24
CA GLY A 49 -2.62 -6.81 -1.37
C GLY A 49 -3.32 -5.46 -1.26
N LEU A 50 -2.92 -4.61 -0.30
CA LEU A 50 -3.42 -3.24 -0.17
C LEU A 50 -3.09 -2.38 -1.39
N GLY A 51 -1.85 -2.43 -1.86
CA GLY A 51 -1.42 -1.69 -3.06
C GLY A 51 -2.21 -2.09 -4.30
N ILE A 52 -2.44 -3.38 -4.52
CA ILE A 52 -3.28 -3.89 -5.61
C ILE A 52 -4.72 -3.43 -5.45
N SER A 53 -5.27 -3.51 -4.23
CA SER A 53 -6.66 -3.09 -3.95
C SER A 53 -6.88 -1.61 -4.28
N ILE A 54 -5.95 -0.72 -3.92
CA ILE A 54 -6.03 0.70 -4.24
C ILE A 54 -5.99 0.92 -5.77
N ARG A 55 -5.20 0.16 -6.52
CA ARG A 55 -5.17 0.26 -8.00
C ARG A 55 -6.45 -0.20 -8.65
N VAL A 56 -7.02 -1.32 -8.18
CA VAL A 56 -8.31 -1.82 -8.69
C VAL A 56 -9.39 -0.78 -8.47
N VAL A 57 -9.39 -0.14 -7.29
CA VAL A 57 -10.27 0.99 -7.00
C VAL A 57 -10.00 2.13 -7.98
N ALA A 58 -8.75 2.60 -8.15
CA ALA A 58 -8.40 3.68 -9.07
C ALA A 58 -8.87 3.44 -10.53
N VAL A 59 -8.69 2.22 -11.06
CA VAL A 59 -9.19 1.84 -12.39
C VAL A 59 -10.72 1.78 -12.42
N GLY A 60 -11.34 1.27 -11.36
CA GLY A 60 -12.80 1.28 -11.19
C GLY A 60 -13.38 2.69 -11.24
N GLY A 61 -12.70 3.68 -10.66
CA GLY A 61 -13.07 5.09 -10.75
C GLY A 61 -13.14 5.60 -12.19
N MET A 62 -12.15 5.24 -13.03
CA MET A 62 -12.15 5.58 -14.45
C MET A 62 -13.34 4.96 -15.19
N VAL A 63 -13.65 3.69 -14.91
CA VAL A 63 -14.79 2.98 -15.53
C VAL A 63 -16.13 3.60 -15.10
N VAL A 64 -16.27 3.96 -13.83
CA VAL A 64 -17.48 4.60 -13.30
C VAL A 64 -17.70 5.98 -13.94
N LEU A 65 -16.63 6.76 -14.11
CA LEU A 65 -16.68 8.04 -14.83
C LEU A 65 -17.13 7.85 -16.27
N TRP A 66 -16.58 6.84 -16.96
CA TRP A 66 -16.94 6.56 -18.34
C TRP A 66 -18.41 6.16 -18.51
N ARG A 67 -18.97 5.44 -17.54
CA ARG A 67 -20.40 5.05 -17.53
C ARG A 67 -21.35 6.16 -17.08
N GLY A 68 -20.85 7.31 -16.62
CA GLY A 68 -21.68 8.46 -16.22
C GLY A 68 -22.58 8.23 -15.00
N MET A 69 -22.30 7.21 -14.18
CA MET A 69 -23.14 6.84 -13.03
C MET A 69 -22.83 7.73 -11.81
N ARG A 70 -23.56 8.84 -11.66
CA ARG A 70 -23.32 9.84 -10.59
C ARG A 70 -23.29 9.25 -9.17
N LYS A 71 -24.24 8.39 -8.82
CA LYS A 71 -24.32 7.78 -7.47
C LYS A 71 -23.11 6.90 -7.14
N SER A 72 -22.52 6.25 -8.16
CA SER A 72 -21.37 5.38 -7.99
C SER A 72 -20.07 6.15 -7.77
N ILE A 73 -19.98 7.42 -8.22
CA ILE A 73 -18.81 8.28 -8.03
C ILE A 73 -18.61 8.59 -6.54
N LEU A 74 -19.68 8.97 -5.83
CA LEU A 74 -19.60 9.25 -4.40
C LEU A 74 -19.16 8.01 -3.61
N ALA A 75 -19.78 6.86 -3.88
CA ALA A 75 -19.41 5.60 -3.22
C ALA A 75 -17.93 5.25 -3.46
N TYR A 76 -17.45 5.42 -4.69
CA TYR A 76 -16.05 5.23 -5.05
C TYR A 76 -15.11 6.15 -4.25
N MET A 77 -15.42 7.45 -4.14
CA MET A 77 -14.62 8.40 -3.39
C MET A 77 -14.52 8.04 -1.90
N VAL A 78 -15.62 7.58 -1.31
CA VAL A 78 -15.65 7.12 0.09
C VAL A 78 -14.77 5.88 0.27
N VAL A 79 -14.84 4.90 -0.64
CA VAL A 79 -13.99 3.71 -0.60
C VAL A 79 -12.52 4.08 -0.73
N LYS A 80 -12.17 4.97 -1.66
CA LYS A 80 -10.80 5.48 -1.85
C LYS A 80 -10.29 6.16 -0.56
N LEU A 81 -11.11 6.99 0.08
CA LEU A 81 -10.76 7.66 1.33
C LEU A 81 -10.52 6.67 2.47
N VAL A 82 -11.38 5.67 2.64
CA VAL A 82 -11.24 4.65 3.69
C VAL A 82 -9.94 3.85 3.50
N LEU A 83 -9.65 3.42 2.27
CA LEU A 83 -8.41 2.70 1.96
C LEU A 83 -7.16 3.53 2.24
N MET A 84 -7.17 4.81 1.87
CA MET A 84 -6.04 5.70 2.10
C MET A 84 -5.85 6.05 3.58
N SER A 85 -6.93 6.25 4.33
CA SER A 85 -6.86 6.43 5.78
C SER A 85 -6.34 5.18 6.50
N PHE A 86 -6.71 3.99 6.04
CA PHE A 86 -6.17 2.74 6.56
C PHE A 86 -4.66 2.60 6.28
N LEU A 87 -4.23 2.96 5.08
CA LEU A 87 -2.79 2.98 4.72
C LEU A 87 -2.02 3.97 5.60
N LEU A 88 -2.55 5.17 5.80
CA LEU A 88 -1.95 6.19 6.67
C LEU A 88 -1.89 5.71 8.13
N PHE A 89 -2.94 5.06 8.62
CA PHE A 89 -2.94 4.43 9.95
C PHE A 89 -1.83 3.38 10.09
N ILE A 90 -1.67 2.48 9.11
CA ILE A 90 -0.58 1.49 9.13
C ILE A 90 0.78 2.19 9.16
N VAL A 91 0.98 3.22 8.34
CA VAL A 91 2.23 3.99 8.31
C VAL A 91 2.51 4.67 9.66
N VAL A 92 1.50 5.28 10.28
CA VAL A 92 1.63 5.93 11.59
C VAL A 92 1.90 4.91 12.69
N VAL A 93 1.16 3.80 12.73
CA VAL A 93 1.36 2.74 13.74
C VAL A 93 2.74 2.09 13.59
N THR A 94 3.15 1.79 12.36
CA THR A 94 4.47 1.19 12.10
C THR A 94 5.63 2.15 12.36
N SER A 95 5.44 3.46 12.16
CA SER A 95 6.47 4.46 12.45
C SER A 95 6.60 4.77 13.94
N THR A 96 5.51 4.73 14.71
CA THR A 96 5.51 5.03 16.15
C THR A 96 5.99 3.87 17.03
N GLN A 97 5.82 2.62 16.57
CA GLN A 97 6.17 1.40 17.32
C GLN A 97 7.68 1.03 17.30
N GLU A 98 8.56 1.87 16.76
CA GLU A 98 9.86 1.47 16.20
C GLU A 98 10.98 1.08 17.20
N LYS A 99 10.76 1.02 18.52
CA LYS A 99 11.90 0.75 19.44
C LYS A 99 11.70 -0.24 20.58
N GLN A 100 10.53 -0.34 21.21
CA GLN A 100 10.42 -1.10 22.46
C GLN A 100 9.42 -2.25 22.44
N TYR A 101 8.35 -2.16 21.64
CA TYR A 101 7.31 -3.20 21.64
C TYR A 101 7.78 -4.50 20.99
N TRP A 102 8.41 -4.43 19.81
CA TRP A 102 8.81 -5.63 19.07
C TRP A 102 9.89 -6.45 19.77
N VAL A 103 10.85 -5.81 20.44
CA VAL A 103 11.88 -6.50 21.22
C VAL A 103 11.25 -7.25 22.40
N LYS A 104 10.27 -6.64 23.07
CA LYS A 104 9.61 -7.19 24.26
C LYS A 104 8.54 -8.24 23.92
N ASN A 105 7.84 -8.12 22.79
CA ASN A 105 6.79 -9.08 22.39
C ASN A 105 7.32 -10.29 21.61
N CYS A 106 8.52 -10.21 21.03
CA CYS A 106 9.21 -11.37 20.44
C CYS A 106 9.92 -12.23 21.51
N GLU A 107 9.78 -11.91 22.79
CA GLU A 107 10.39 -12.62 23.92
C GLU A 107 9.69 -13.95 24.27
N GLY A 108 8.50 -14.21 23.68
CA GLY A 108 7.87 -15.52 23.78
C GLY A 108 8.65 -16.60 23.03
N LYS A 109 9.31 -17.50 23.76
CA LYS A 109 10.15 -18.61 23.23
C LYS A 109 9.50 -19.34 22.04
N GLU A 110 8.23 -19.72 22.13
CA GLU A 110 7.54 -20.50 21.09
C GLU A 110 7.48 -19.80 19.72
N LYS A 111 7.29 -18.47 19.67
CA LYS A 111 7.23 -17.74 18.40
C LYS A 111 8.61 -17.53 17.79
N TRP A 112 9.65 -17.47 18.61
CA TRP A 112 11.02 -17.33 18.13
C TRP A 112 11.52 -18.62 17.49
N ASP A 113 11.15 -19.79 18.01
CA ASP A 113 11.60 -21.08 17.48
C ASP A 113 11.23 -21.27 16.01
N SER A 114 10.06 -20.78 15.58
CA SER A 114 9.66 -20.75 14.16
C SER A 114 10.58 -19.84 13.32
N VAL A 115 10.95 -18.68 13.86
CA VAL A 115 11.90 -17.76 13.19
C VAL A 115 13.29 -18.39 13.11
N VAL A 116 13.75 -19.05 14.18
CA VAL A 116 15.06 -19.73 14.24
C VAL A 116 15.13 -20.88 13.25
N ASN A 117 14.11 -21.74 13.19
CA ASN A 117 14.08 -22.85 12.24
C ASN A 117 14.11 -22.36 10.79
N ASN A 118 13.43 -21.25 10.50
CA ASN A 118 13.44 -20.64 9.18
C ASN A 118 14.78 -19.98 8.84
N LEU A 119 15.40 -19.27 9.78
CA LEU A 119 16.74 -18.70 9.60
C LEU A 119 17.82 -19.77 9.42
N ARG A 120 17.65 -20.92 10.10
CA ARG A 120 18.49 -22.10 9.92
C ARG A 120 18.34 -22.69 8.52
N ASN A 121 17.10 -22.83 8.03
CA ASN A 121 16.79 -23.38 6.71
C ASN A 121 17.18 -22.43 5.56
N ALA A 122 17.11 -21.12 5.78
CA ALA A 122 17.46 -20.12 4.78
C ALA A 122 18.98 -19.90 4.68
N GLU A 123 19.79 -20.64 5.44
CA GLU A 123 21.25 -20.53 5.49
C GLU A 123 21.75 -19.10 5.75
N VAL A 124 20.89 -18.23 6.27
CA VAL A 124 21.20 -16.83 6.56
C VAL A 124 22.28 -16.74 7.63
N CYS A 125 22.42 -17.79 8.44
CA CYS A 125 23.63 -17.99 9.24
C CYS A 125 24.30 -19.36 9.05
N ALA A 126 24.36 -19.87 7.81
CA ALA A 126 25.18 -21.02 7.51
C ALA A 126 26.67 -20.65 7.59
N TYR A 127 27.44 -21.59 8.12
CA TYR A 127 28.88 -21.48 8.20
C TYR A 127 29.46 -21.70 6.79
N ASN A 128 30.15 -20.69 6.24
CA ASN A 128 30.85 -20.76 4.96
C ASN A 128 32.36 -20.67 5.23
N ASP A 129 33.15 -21.61 4.73
CA ASP A 129 34.60 -21.70 5.02
C ASP A 129 35.42 -20.59 4.33
N ASP A 130 34.93 -20.04 3.21
CA ASP A 130 35.65 -19.01 2.44
C ASP A 130 35.42 -17.57 2.95
N PHE A 131 34.33 -17.37 3.69
CA PHE A 131 33.96 -16.10 4.32
C PHE A 131 33.54 -16.43 5.74
N SER A 132 34.47 -16.41 6.70
CA SER A 132 34.25 -16.51 8.15
C SER A 132 32.76 -16.63 8.50
N GLY A 133 32.27 -17.88 8.44
CA GLY A 133 30.85 -18.19 8.45
C GLY A 133 30.09 -17.49 9.57
N CYS A 134 28.78 -17.33 9.38
CA CYS A 134 27.86 -16.41 10.07
C CYS A 134 27.67 -16.51 11.60
N CYS A 135 28.73 -16.73 12.34
CA CYS A 135 28.94 -16.08 13.61
C CYS A 135 30.12 -15.13 13.37
N GLU A 136 29.86 -13.96 12.79
CA GLU A 136 30.69 -12.80 13.10
C GLU A 136 30.12 -12.26 14.40
N LYS A 137 30.95 -12.20 15.44
CA LYS A 137 30.56 -11.61 16.71
C LYS A 137 29.94 -10.24 16.41
N PRO A 138 28.70 -9.94 16.84
CA PRO A 138 28.06 -8.66 16.53
C PRO A 138 29.02 -7.52 16.87
N SER A 139 29.11 -6.49 16.04
CA SER A 139 30.03 -5.36 16.27
C SER A 139 29.81 -4.68 17.63
N SER A 140 28.59 -4.80 18.19
CA SER A 140 28.25 -4.36 19.55
C SER A 140 28.91 -5.18 20.67
N CYS A 141 29.34 -6.42 20.40
CA CYS A 141 30.00 -7.28 21.36
C CYS A 141 31.51 -6.98 21.43
N GLY A 142 31.94 -6.34 22.51
CA GLY A 142 33.34 -6.00 22.79
C GLY A 142 33.61 -4.49 22.85
N GLN A 143 32.78 -3.67 22.20
CA GLN A 143 32.93 -2.21 22.22
C GLN A 143 32.23 -1.56 23.43
N TYR A 144 31.13 -2.16 23.92
CA TYR A 144 30.42 -1.73 25.13
C TYR A 144 29.80 -2.93 25.89
N PRO A 145 30.53 -3.54 26.85
CA PRO A 145 30.07 -4.76 27.53
C PRO A 145 28.74 -4.59 28.30
N SER A 146 28.38 -3.35 28.66
CA SER A 146 27.17 -3.03 29.42
C SER A 146 25.87 -3.15 28.63
N PHE A 147 25.92 -3.12 27.29
CA PHE A 147 24.72 -3.09 26.42
C PHE A 147 24.34 -4.45 25.83
N ALA A 148 25.17 -5.47 26.02
CA ALA A 148 25.01 -6.78 25.42
C ALA A 148 25.47 -7.87 26.41
N PRO A 149 24.63 -8.22 27.40
CA PRO A 149 25.00 -9.14 28.48
C PRO A 149 25.35 -10.55 27.97
N ASP A 150 24.85 -10.91 26.79
CA ASP A 150 24.96 -12.26 26.22
C ASP A 150 26.22 -12.47 25.38
N CYS A 151 27.09 -11.47 25.26
CA CYS A 151 28.30 -11.58 24.43
C CYS A 151 29.29 -12.66 24.94
N SER A 152 29.18 -13.07 26.21
CA SER A 152 29.96 -14.15 26.81
C SER A 152 29.43 -15.54 26.44
N TRP A 153 28.19 -15.64 25.94
CA TRP A 153 27.55 -16.89 25.52
C TRP A 153 27.78 -17.21 24.04
N TRP A 154 28.50 -16.33 23.35
CA TRP A 154 28.85 -16.52 21.97
C TRP A 154 29.91 -17.62 21.83
N SER A 155 29.64 -18.61 20.99
CA SER A 155 30.49 -19.79 20.79
C SER A 155 30.74 -20.02 19.31
N HIS A 156 31.95 -20.47 18.96
CA HIS A 156 32.31 -20.89 17.60
C HIS A 156 31.66 -22.22 17.20
N ASN A 157 30.94 -22.89 18.10
CA ASN A 157 30.31 -24.15 17.79
C ASN A 157 29.05 -23.93 16.95
N ILE A 158 29.05 -24.42 15.71
CA ILE A 158 27.96 -24.35 14.73
C ILE A 158 26.62 -24.89 15.25
N THR A 159 26.64 -25.75 16.27
CA THR A 159 25.43 -26.31 16.90
C THR A 159 24.89 -25.43 18.04
N MET A 160 25.70 -24.51 18.58
CA MET A 160 25.33 -23.60 19.66
C MET A 160 24.85 -22.25 19.10
N LEU A 161 23.59 -22.25 18.65
CA LEU A 161 22.58 -21.21 18.92
C LEU A 161 23.04 -19.74 18.89
N CYS A 162 23.80 -19.32 17.86
CA CYS A 162 24.00 -17.89 17.55
C CYS A 162 22.65 -17.14 17.47
N TYR A 163 21.56 -17.83 17.11
CA TYR A 163 20.20 -17.31 16.99
C TYR A 163 19.45 -16.98 18.30
N TYR A 164 19.91 -17.45 19.47
CA TYR A 164 19.23 -17.16 20.76
C TYR A 164 19.86 -15.99 21.52
N CYS A 165 21.07 -15.57 21.15
CA CYS A 165 21.72 -14.42 21.77
C CYS A 165 20.96 -13.12 21.45
N TYR A 166 20.69 -12.31 22.47
CA TYR A 166 20.08 -11.00 22.32
C TYR A 166 20.83 -10.13 21.29
N SER A 167 22.16 -10.19 21.29
CA SER A 167 23.01 -9.43 20.37
C SER A 167 22.81 -9.81 18.89
N CYS A 168 22.64 -11.10 18.58
CA CYS A 168 22.36 -11.55 17.21
C CYS A 168 20.96 -11.12 16.77
N ARG A 169 19.99 -11.21 17.67
CA ARG A 169 18.63 -10.72 17.45
C ARG A 169 18.65 -9.21 17.15
N VAL A 170 19.35 -8.42 17.96
CA VAL A 170 19.50 -6.96 17.77
C VAL A 170 20.20 -6.63 16.45
N ASP A 171 21.26 -7.34 16.07
CA ASP A 171 21.95 -7.11 14.79
C ASP A 171 21.04 -7.40 13.60
N THR A 172 20.29 -8.51 13.65
CA THR A 172 19.31 -8.86 12.62
C THR A 172 18.22 -7.78 12.50
N TYR A 173 17.72 -7.27 13.63
CA TYR A 173 16.80 -6.13 13.64
C TYR A 173 17.42 -4.85 13.08
N SER A 174 18.72 -4.62 13.30
CA SER A 174 19.42 -3.43 12.79
C SER A 174 19.55 -3.44 11.27
N LYS A 175 19.84 -4.60 10.67
CA LYS A 175 19.85 -4.81 9.22
C LYS A 175 18.46 -4.63 8.63
N PHE A 176 17.44 -5.17 9.30
CA PHE A 176 16.06 -4.96 8.91
C PHE A 176 15.67 -3.47 8.94
N LYS A 177 16.10 -2.75 9.97
CA LYS A 177 15.87 -1.31 10.11
C LYS A 177 16.52 -0.49 9.01
N LEU A 178 17.70 -0.88 8.51
CA LEU A 178 18.35 -0.21 7.39
C LEU A 178 17.52 -0.34 6.10
N VAL A 179 17.06 -1.55 5.79
CA VAL A 179 16.16 -1.80 4.65
C VAL A 179 14.85 -1.03 4.82
N TRP A 180 14.26 -1.06 6.02
CA TRP A 180 13.01 -0.35 6.30
C TRP A 180 13.17 1.17 6.25
N ARG A 181 14.32 1.73 6.67
CA ARG A 181 14.61 3.16 6.52
C ARG A 181 14.71 3.59 5.06
N GLY A 182 15.21 2.72 4.18
CA GLY A 182 15.19 2.96 2.74
C GLY A 182 13.78 2.92 2.14
N ALA A 183 12.93 2.00 2.62
CA ALA A 183 11.56 1.84 2.13
C ALA A 183 10.56 2.88 2.69
N LYS A 184 10.78 3.37 3.92
CA LYS A 184 9.95 4.38 4.60
C LYS A 184 9.62 5.60 3.73
N PRO A 185 10.59 6.33 3.14
CA PRO A 185 10.27 7.50 2.33
C PRO A 185 9.37 7.15 1.14
N LEU A 186 9.61 6.01 0.48
CA LEU A 186 8.82 5.56 -0.66
C LEU A 186 7.35 5.25 -0.31
N LEU A 187 7.07 4.86 0.93
CA LEU A 187 5.71 4.57 1.40
C LEU A 187 5.03 5.81 2.01
N VAL A 188 5.77 6.56 2.82
CA VAL A 188 5.24 7.65 3.65
C VAL A 188 4.94 8.89 2.81
N TYR A 189 5.87 9.30 1.93
CA TYR A 189 5.69 10.52 1.14
C TYR A 189 4.47 10.50 0.23
N PRO A 190 4.24 9.46 -0.60
CA PRO A 190 3.05 9.45 -1.46
C PRO A 190 1.76 9.39 -0.63
N ALA A 191 1.74 8.63 0.47
CA ALA A 191 0.56 8.56 1.34
C ALA A 191 0.21 9.93 1.93
N ILE A 192 1.20 10.70 2.39
CA ILE A 192 0.99 12.04 2.97
C ILE A 192 0.61 13.05 1.88
N LEU A 193 1.22 12.98 0.70
CA LEU A 193 0.98 13.93 -0.39
C LEU A 193 -0.39 13.73 -1.05
N GLU A 194 -0.82 12.47 -1.22
CA GLU A 194 -2.10 12.12 -1.86
C GLU A 194 -3.32 12.39 -0.96
N TRP A 195 -3.16 12.27 0.36
CA TRP A 195 -4.26 12.45 1.30
C TRP A 195 -4.98 13.80 1.21
N PRO A 196 -4.28 14.97 1.22
CA PRO A 196 -4.93 16.26 1.07
C PRO A 196 -5.56 16.44 -0.32
N LEU A 197 -4.98 15.86 -1.38
CA LEU A 197 -5.56 15.91 -2.72
C LEU A 197 -6.93 15.24 -2.76
N ILE A 198 -7.05 14.06 -2.16
CA ILE A 198 -8.32 13.32 -2.07
C ILE A 198 -9.36 14.12 -1.28
N ILE A 199 -8.96 14.77 -0.18
CA ILE A 199 -9.88 15.62 0.59
C ILE A 199 -10.37 16.79 -0.24
N VAL A 200 -9.48 17.48 -0.94
CA VAL A 200 -9.85 18.61 -1.81
C VAL A 200 -10.82 18.15 -2.90
N GLU A 201 -10.57 16.99 -3.52
CA GLU A 201 -11.50 16.41 -4.51
C GLU A 201 -12.88 16.12 -3.93
N ILE A 202 -12.94 15.52 -2.73
CA ILE A 202 -14.21 15.21 -2.05
C ILE A 202 -14.95 16.48 -1.69
N VAL A 203 -14.27 17.46 -1.09
CA VAL A 203 -14.87 18.76 -0.73
C VAL A 203 -15.38 19.45 -1.99
N PHE A 204 -14.58 19.51 -3.04
CA PHE A 204 -14.98 20.09 -4.31
C PHE A 204 -16.21 19.38 -4.90
N TYR A 205 -16.24 18.05 -4.87
CA TYR A 205 -17.38 17.26 -5.34
C TYR A 205 -18.65 17.56 -4.52
N VAL A 206 -18.57 17.55 -3.18
CA VAL A 206 -19.70 17.79 -2.28
C VAL A 206 -20.23 19.22 -2.40
N VAL A 207 -19.33 20.22 -2.43
CA VAL A 207 -19.72 21.62 -2.58
C VAL A 207 -20.41 21.84 -3.92
N ASN A 208 -19.89 21.26 -5.00
CA ASN A 208 -20.43 21.45 -6.33
C ASN A 208 -21.76 20.71 -6.54
N GLU A 209 -21.93 19.50 -5.97
CA GLU A 209 -23.23 18.79 -5.97
C GLU A 209 -24.33 19.61 -5.27
N ARG A 210 -24.00 20.30 -4.17
CA ARG A 210 -24.98 21.19 -3.50
C ARG A 210 -25.38 22.40 -4.34
N PHE A 211 -24.56 22.79 -5.32
CA PHE A 211 -24.73 24.01 -6.09
C PHE A 211 -25.37 23.81 -7.48
N ILE A 212 -25.58 22.57 -7.96
CA ILE A 212 -26.35 22.34 -9.20
C ILE A 212 -27.84 22.28 -8.82
N PRO A 213 -28.60 23.36 -9.02
CA PRO A 213 -30.02 23.35 -8.71
C PRO A 213 -30.72 22.50 -9.78
N ILE A 214 -31.75 21.77 -9.37
CA ILE A 214 -32.64 20.92 -10.20
C ILE A 214 -33.26 21.66 -11.41
N ARG A 215 -33.05 22.97 -11.58
CA ARG A 215 -33.62 23.79 -12.65
C ARG A 215 -33.27 23.31 -14.06
N ASP A 216 -32.08 22.79 -14.31
CA ASP A 216 -31.70 22.40 -15.68
C ASP A 216 -32.35 21.09 -16.14
N LEU A 217 -32.73 20.21 -15.21
CA LEU A 217 -33.48 18.98 -15.53
C LEU A 217 -34.91 19.27 -15.98
N GLN A 218 -35.51 20.37 -15.51
CA GLN A 218 -36.85 20.78 -15.94
C GLN A 218 -36.87 21.50 -17.29
N VAL A 219 -35.77 22.15 -17.68
CA VAL A 219 -35.66 22.81 -19.00
C VAL A 219 -35.47 21.77 -20.11
N LEU A 220 -34.66 20.72 -19.87
CA LEU A 220 -34.50 19.63 -20.84
C LEU A 220 -35.77 18.80 -21.02
N ARG A 221 -36.51 18.52 -19.94
CA ARG A 221 -37.81 17.82 -20.03
C ARG A 221 -38.84 18.62 -20.83
N ARG A 222 -38.88 19.96 -20.67
CA ARG A 222 -39.78 20.82 -21.46
C ARG A 222 -39.46 20.84 -22.96
N HIS A 223 -38.22 20.55 -23.36
CA HIS A 223 -37.85 20.48 -24.77
C HIS A 223 -38.20 19.13 -25.42
N GLU A 224 -38.27 18.04 -24.67
CA GLU A 224 -38.79 16.75 -25.17
C GLU A 224 -40.31 16.78 -25.33
N ASP A 225 -41.03 17.33 -24.35
CA ASP A 225 -42.51 17.40 -24.40
C ASP A 225 -43.01 18.32 -25.53
N GLY A 226 -42.20 19.31 -25.96
CA GLY A 226 -42.54 20.24 -27.04
C GLY A 226 -42.28 19.74 -28.46
N LYS A 227 -41.61 18.59 -28.65
CA LYS A 227 -41.26 18.06 -29.98
C LYS A 227 -42.15 16.89 -30.43
N SER A 228 -43.08 16.43 -29.60
CA SER A 228 -43.90 15.24 -29.86
C SER A 228 -45.22 15.47 -30.61
N THR A 229 -45.53 16.68 -31.08
CA THR A 229 -46.83 16.95 -31.76
C THR A 229 -46.70 17.39 -33.22
N ASN A 230 -45.56 17.19 -33.88
CA ASN A 230 -45.45 17.52 -35.31
C ASN A 230 -44.41 16.67 -36.04
N SER A 231 -44.66 15.37 -36.17
CA SER A 231 -44.03 14.56 -37.22
C SER A 231 -44.93 13.38 -37.55
N ASP A 232 -45.93 13.69 -38.36
CA ASP A 232 -46.68 12.75 -39.17
C ASP A 232 -45.75 11.85 -40.00
N ASN A 233 -46.16 10.58 -40.09
CA ASN A 233 -46.16 9.73 -41.29
C ASN A 233 -45.04 9.97 -42.33
N ASN A 234 -43.87 9.37 -42.13
CA ASN A 234 -43.15 8.58 -43.15
C ASN A 234 -41.73 8.27 -42.67
N SER A 235 -41.40 6.99 -42.61
CA SER A 235 -40.10 6.40 -42.99
C SER A 235 -39.80 5.18 -42.12
N SER A 236 -40.57 4.13 -42.39
CA SER A 236 -40.09 2.76 -42.25
C SER A 236 -38.89 2.58 -43.20
N HIS A 237 -37.92 1.76 -42.81
CA HIS A 237 -36.68 1.41 -43.53
C HIS A 237 -35.47 2.31 -43.27
N HIS A 238 -34.84 2.17 -42.10
CA HIS A 238 -33.37 2.10 -41.98
C HIS A 238 -32.98 1.67 -40.57
N PHE A 239 -33.50 0.51 -40.15
CA PHE A 239 -32.99 -0.23 -39.01
C PHE A 239 -31.93 -1.22 -39.51
N LEU A 240 -30.80 -1.32 -38.79
CA LEU A 240 -29.68 -2.26 -38.96
C LEU A 240 -28.59 -1.86 -39.96
N ARG A 241 -27.65 -1.05 -39.48
CA ARG A 241 -26.20 -1.35 -39.56
C ARG A 241 -25.48 -0.39 -38.65
N ILE A 242 -24.60 -0.93 -37.81
CA ILE A 242 -23.47 -0.34 -37.07
C ILE A 242 -23.52 -0.99 -35.69
N PHE A 243 -22.83 -2.11 -35.56
CA PHE A 243 -22.04 -2.56 -34.41
C PHE A 243 -21.50 -3.96 -34.78
N TYR A 244 -20.46 -3.95 -35.62
CA TYR A 244 -19.37 -4.90 -35.63
C TYR A 244 -18.08 -4.08 -35.58
#